data_AF-A0A4Q5SKS3-F1
#
_entry.id   AF-A0A4Q5SKS3-F1
#
_cell.length_a   1.000
_cell.length_b   1.000
_cell.length_c   1.000
_cell.angle_alpha   90.00
_cell.angle_beta   90.00
_cell.angle_gamma   90.00
#
_symmetry.space_group_name_H-M   'P 1'
#
loop_
_entity.id
_entity.type
_entity.pdbx_description
1 polymer ?
#
loop_
_entity_poly.entity_id
_entity_poly.type
_entity_poly.pdbx_seq_one_letter_code
_entity_poly.pdbx_strand_id
1 'polypeptide(L)' 'GSFFGEDQGLYVVTVRDESLADFLVAADKAGLVADPIGRTIANRLIFELEEGDYCVSLEDLRTAHEGFFPALMGEDAALA' A
#
# COMPACT_ATOMS: atom_id res chain seq x y z
N GLY A 1 -5.69 -14.14 -4.53
CA GLY A 1 -6.63 -13.02 -4.44
C GLY A 1 -6.59 -12.34 -3.09
N SER A 2 -5.47 -11.70 -2.73
CA SER A 2 -5.25 -11.15 -1.38
C SER A 2 -5.27 -9.61 -1.31
N PHE A 3 -5.26 -8.89 -2.43
CA PHE A 3 -4.94 -7.45 -2.46
C PHE A 3 -6.07 -6.51 -2.03
N PHE A 4 -7.33 -6.95 -2.14
CA PHE A 4 -8.51 -6.09 -1.92
C PHE A 4 -9.41 -6.61 -0.80
N GLY A 5 -8.96 -7.61 -0.05
CA GLY A 5 -9.63 -8.05 1.16
C GLY A 5 -9.41 -7.04 2.28
N GLU A 6 -10.48 -6.67 2.98
CA GLU A 6 -10.39 -5.84 4.17
C GLU A 6 -10.31 -6.72 5.41
N ASP A 7 -9.40 -6.39 6.33
CA ASP A 7 -9.27 -7.03 7.63
C ASP A 7 -8.88 -5.99 8.70
N GLN A 8 -9.38 -6.17 9.92
CA GLN A 8 -9.08 -5.28 11.04
C GLN A 8 -7.82 -5.75 11.78
N GLY A 9 -7.03 -4.80 12.28
CA GLY A 9 -5.82 -5.13 13.04
C GLY A 9 -4.63 -5.55 12.16
N LEU A 10 -4.71 -5.33 10.84
CA LEU A 10 -3.60 -5.47 9.91
C LEU A 10 -2.88 -4.13 9.76
N TYR A 11 -1.56 -4.12 10.00
CA TYR A 11 -0.74 -2.91 9.95
C TYR A 11 0.42 -3.08 8.97
N VAL A 12 0.70 -2.03 8.19
CA VAL A 12 1.92 -1.91 7.39
C VAL A 12 2.82 -0.89 8.07
N VAL A 13 4.06 -1.29 8.37
CA VAL A 13 5.06 -0.44 9.02
C VAL A 13 6.35 -0.43 8.21
N THR A 14 7.12 0.64 8.33
CA THR A 14 8.48 0.71 7.79
C THR A 14 9.49 0.65 8.93
N VAL A 15 10.55 -0.13 8.73
CA VAL A 15 11.68 -0.23 9.66
C VAL A 15 12.97 0.05 8.90
N ARG A 16 14.01 0.49 9.61
CA ARG A 16 15.35 0.55 9.02
C ARG A 16 15.88 -0.86 8.81
N ASP A 17 16.66 -1.08 7.75
CA ASP A 17 17.15 -2.41 7.38
C ASP A 17 17.91 -3.08 8.54
N GLU A 18 18.75 -2.32 9.25
CA GLU A 18 19.51 -2.82 10.41
C GLU A 18 18.63 -3.22 11.60
N SER A 19 17.37 -2.79 11.62
CA SER A 19 16.40 -3.10 12.69
C SER A 19 15.45 -4.24 12.33
N LEU A 20 15.50 -4.78 11.09
CA LEU A 20 14.53 -5.77 10.62
C LEU A 20 14.55 -7.06 11.45
N ALA A 21 15.73 -7.62 11.71
CA ALA A 21 15.85 -8.87 12.47
C ALA A 21 15.33 -8.72 13.90
N ASP A 22 15.73 -7.65 14.59
CA ASP A 22 15.29 -7.37 15.96
C ASP A 22 13.77 -7.13 16.03
N PHE A 23 13.20 -6.46 15.02
CA PHE A 23 11.76 -6.25 14.91
C PHE A 23 10.98 -7.57 14.80
N LEU A 24 11.42 -8.48 13.92
CA LEU A 24 10.76 -9.78 13.73
C LEU A 24 10.83 -10.64 15.01
N VAL A 25 11.98 -10.65 15.70
CA VAL A 25 12.13 -11.34 16.98
C VAL A 25 11.22 -10.74 18.05
N ALA A 26 11.06 -9.42 18.09
CA ALA A 26 10.17 -8.75 19.03
C ALA A 26 8.69 -9.06 18.74
N ALA A 27 8.29 -9.11 17.46
CA ALA A 27 6.94 -9.45 17.05
C ALA A 27 6.57 -10.89 17.45
N ASP A 28 7.44 -11.86 17.18
CA ASP A 28 7.24 -13.26 17.57
C ASP A 28 7.09 -13.41 19.10
N LYS A 29 7.96 -12.76 19.88
CA LYS A 29 7.85 -12.73 21.35
C LYS A 29 6.55 -12.10 21.86
N ALA A 30 5.96 -11.19 21.09
CA ALA A 30 4.67 -10.59 21.40
C ALA A 30 3.47 -11.43 20.90
N GLY A 31 3.71 -12.57 20.24
CA GLY A 31 2.66 -13.40 19.65
C GLY A 31 2.04 -12.78 18.39
N LEU A 32 2.75 -11.88 17.72
CA LEU A 32 2.30 -11.22 16.49
C LEU A 32 2.99 -11.86 15.28
N VAL A 33 2.21 -12.11 14.23
CA VAL A 33 2.73 -12.50 12.92
C VAL A 33 3.17 -11.23 12.19
N ALA A 34 4.41 -11.21 11.72
CA ALA A 34 4.97 -10.14 10.90
C ALA A 34 5.72 -10.74 9.72
N ASP A 35 5.52 -10.18 8.54
CA ASP A 35 6.16 -10.64 7.30
C ASP A 35 6.79 -9.47 6.56
N PRO A 36 8.07 -9.55 6.14
CA PRO A 36 8.69 -8.52 5.28
C PRO A 36 8.09 -8.57 3.87
N ILE A 37 7.28 -7.57 3.51
CA ILE A 37 6.59 -7.51 2.21
C ILE A 37 7.31 -6.71 1.13
N GLY A 38 8.44 -6.05 1.45
CA GLY A 38 9.20 -5.27 0.49
C GLY A 38 9.96 -4.10 1.10
N ARG A 39 10.33 -3.12 0.26
CA ARG A 39 11.06 -1.91 0.66
C ARG A 39 10.43 -0.68 0.05
N THR A 40 10.48 0.44 0.76
CA THR A 40 10.07 1.73 0.21
C THR A 40 11.01 2.17 -0.90
N ILE A 41 10.45 2.64 -2.00
CA ILE A 41 11.17 3.23 -3.12
C ILE A 41 10.56 4.60 -3.46
N ALA A 42 11.08 5.26 -4.51
CA ALA A 42 10.76 6.67 -4.79
C ALA A 42 9.30 6.95 -5.18
N ASN A 43 8.88 6.52 -6.38
CA ASN A 43 7.69 7.11 -7.04
C ASN A 43 6.76 6.10 -7.72
N ARG A 44 6.86 4.82 -7.34
CA ARG A 44 6.02 3.76 -7.91
C ARG A 44 5.85 2.61 -6.91
N LEU A 45 4.80 1.83 -7.10
CA LEU A 45 4.61 0.54 -6.45
C LEU A 45 4.93 -0.57 -7.47
N ILE A 46 5.62 -1.61 -7.00
CA ILE A 46 5.97 -2.79 -7.79
C ILE A 46 5.45 -4.01 -7.03
N PHE A 47 4.69 -4.86 -7.71
CA PHE A 47 4.22 -6.14 -7.21
C PHE A 47 4.83 -7.24 -8.08
N GLU A 48 5.70 -8.04 -7.49
CA GLU A 48 6.34 -9.19 -8.14
C GLU A 48 5.48 -10.43 -7.82
N LEU A 49 4.78 -10.95 -8.83
CA LEU A 49 3.88 -12.10 -8.69
C LEU A 49 4.37 -13.28 -9.55
N GLU A 50 3.83 -14.47 -9.31
CA GLU A 50 4.15 -15.65 -10.11
C GLU A 50 3.80 -15.45 -11.59
N GLU A 51 2.71 -14.72 -11.88
CA GLU A 51 2.30 -14.41 -13.25
C GLU A 51 3.09 -13.26 -13.90
N GLY A 52 3.89 -12.52 -13.12
CA GLY A 52 4.75 -11.44 -13.60
C GLY A 52 4.79 -10.21 -12.69
N ASP A 53 5.55 -9.20 -13.14
CA ASP A 53 5.74 -7.95 -12.40
C ASP A 53 4.71 -6.91 -12.85
N TYR A 54 4.07 -6.29 -11.86
CA TYR A 54 3.10 -5.22 -12.07
C TYR A 54 3.61 -3.93 -11.44
N CYS A 55 3.61 -2.85 -12.21
CA CYS A 55 4.13 -1.56 -11.78
C CYS A 55 3.09 -0.46 -12.00
N VAL A 56 2.88 0.39 -11.00
CA VAL A 56 2.02 1.57 -11.08
C VAL A 56 2.72 2.78 -10.49
N SER A 57 2.64 3.93 -11.17
CA SER A 57 3.25 5.16 -10.67
C SER A 57 2.42 5.77 -9.53
N LEU A 58 3.06 6.50 -8.61
CA LEU A 58 2.31 7.25 -7.58
C LEU A 58 1.49 8.39 -8.19
N GLU A 59 1.87 8.90 -9.36
CA GLU A 59 1.13 9.94 -10.07
C GLU A 59 -0.21 9.40 -10.60
N ASP A 60 -0.20 8.22 -11.21
CA ASP A 60 -1.42 7.56 -11.69
C ASP A 60 -2.36 7.23 -10.51
N LEU A 61 -1.80 6.71 -9.41
CA LEU A 61 -2.58 6.42 -8.20
C LEU A 61 -3.20 7.68 -7.58
N ARG A 62 -2.46 8.79 -7.48
CA ARG A 62 -2.99 10.06 -6.98
C ARG A 62 -4.10 10.58 -7.87
N THR A 63 -3.89 10.59 -9.18
CA THR A 63 -4.90 11.03 -10.15
C THR A 63 -6.19 10.21 -10.01
N ALA A 64 -6.06 8.89 -9.91
CA ALA A 64 -7.22 8.00 -9.76
C ALA A 64 -7.93 8.16 -8.41
N HIS A 65 -7.17 8.25 -7.30
CA HIS A 65 -7.72 8.33 -5.94
C HIS A 65 -8.35 9.69 -5.64
N GLU A 66 -7.69 10.77 -6.06
CA GLU A 66 -8.08 12.15 -5.72
C GLU A 66 -9.04 12.75 -6.77
N GLY A 67 -9.09 12.20 -7.99
CA GLY A 67 -9.86 12.77 -9.11
C GLY A 67 -11.36 12.50 -9.12
N PHE A 68 -11.83 11.45 -8.43
CA PHE A 68 -13.26 11.06 -8.48
C PHE A 68 -14.19 12.14 -7.94
N PHE A 69 -13.97 12.61 -6.71
CA PHE A 69 -14.86 13.59 -6.09
C PHE A 69 -14.85 14.95 -6.80
N PRO A 70 -13.70 15.52 -7.21
CA PRO A 70 -13.68 16.73 -8.02
C PRO A 70 -14.46 16.60 -9.33
N ALA A 71 -14.36 15.47 -10.02
CA ALA A 71 -15.12 15.24 -11.26
C ALA A 71 -16.63 15.12 -10.99
N LEU A 72 -17.00 14.44 -9.90
CA LEU A 72 -18.40 14.29 -9.49
C LEU A 72 -19.04 15.60 -9.00
N MET A 73 -18.25 16.50 -8.40
CA MET A 73 -18.74 17.72 -7.72
C MET A 73 -18.39 19.03 -8.46
N GLY A 74 -17.80 18.94 -9.65
CA GLY A 74 -17.39 20.08 -10.46
C GLY A 74 -18.56 20.90 -11.04
N GLU A 75 -18.25 21.91 -11.86
CA GLU A 75 -19.23 22.87 -12.39
C GLU A 75 -20.45 22.20 -13.07
N ASP A 76 -20.24 21.07 -13.75
CA ASP A 76 -21.32 20.31 -14.41
C ASP A 76 -22.32 19.71 -13.40
N ALA A 77 -21.89 19.39 -12.19
CA ALA A 77 -22.77 18.89 -11.11
C ALA A 77 -23.57 20.01 -10.45
N ALA A 78 -23.12 21.26 -10.54
CA ALA A 78 -23.85 22.44 -10.07
C ALA A 78 -24.91 22.94 -11.07
N LEU A 79 -24.85 22.48 -12.33
CA LEU A 79 -25.78 22.82 -13.41
C LEU A 79 -26.84 21.74 -13.66
N ALA A 80 -26.75 20.59 -13.00
CA ALA A 80 -27.72 19.48 -13.04
C ALA A 80 -28.70 19.52 -11.86
#